data_AF-G0MD37-F1
#
_entry.id   AF-G0MD37-F1
#
_cell.length_a   1.000
_cell.length_b   1.000
_cell.length_c   1.000
_cell.angle_alpha   90.00
_cell.angle_beta   90.00
_cell.angle_gamma   90.00
#
_symmetry.space_group_name_H-M   'P 1'
#
loop_
_entity.id
_entity.type
_entity.pdbx_description
1 polymer ?
#
loop_
_entity_poly.entity_id
_entity_poly.type
_entity_poly.pdbx_seq_one_letter_code
_entity_poly.pdbx_strand_id
1 'polypeptide(L)'
;MMLIVILLVPTIQCYIPEFEFTRDACLQSVNSARAAFAEKFQVPNMNSLVYNEEFEKTLGDHLGSMVKCSGDKEEYPEYMERCLEAQDDCPEPSIISLKGLEMYLSAAQDEAVYAELVSAEDATMLACVKRHCDAGDIVHYVTDKAKKYHTPIIGPPGSKCPSDRVADSNGLCVLVK
;
A
#
# COMPACT_ATOMS: atom_id res chain seq x y z
N MET A 1 47.42 36.58 14.53
CA MET A 1 45.95 36.75 14.72
C MET A 1 45.30 36.33 13.41
N MET A 2 44.79 35.09 13.33
CA MET A 2 44.24 34.54 12.08
C MET A 2 42.88 35.17 11.77
N LEU A 3 42.71 35.66 10.54
CA LEU A 3 41.42 35.99 9.96
C LEU A 3 40.69 34.68 9.66
N ILE A 4 39.65 34.38 10.44
CA ILE A 4 38.72 33.29 10.18
C ILE A 4 37.82 33.75 9.02
N VAL A 5 38.03 33.16 7.85
CA VAL A 5 37.11 33.25 6.72
C VAL A 5 35.88 32.41 7.08
N ILE A 6 34.77 33.05 7.38
CA ILE A 6 33.49 32.38 7.57
C ILE A 6 33.01 31.95 6.19
N LEU A 7 33.24 30.69 5.84
CA LEU A 7 32.53 30.03 4.75
C LEU A 7 31.07 29.85 5.21
N LEU A 8 30.21 30.79 4.80
CA LEU A 8 28.78 30.52 4.71
C LEU A 8 28.60 29.49 3.59
N VAL A 9 28.75 28.22 3.92
CA VAL A 9 28.12 27.16 3.15
C VAL A 9 26.64 27.37 3.39
N PRO A 10 25.83 27.78 2.40
CA PRO A 10 24.40 27.57 2.56
C PRO A 10 24.30 26.06 2.68
N THR A 11 24.01 25.57 3.88
CA THR A 11 23.46 24.23 4.04
C THR A 11 22.22 24.27 3.18
N ILE A 12 22.35 23.78 1.95
CA ILE A 12 21.23 23.22 1.20
C ILE A 12 20.82 22.05 2.09
N GLN A 13 20.07 22.38 3.14
CA GLN A 13 19.07 21.50 3.65
C GLN A 13 18.22 21.28 2.40
N CYS A 14 18.42 20.15 1.73
CA CYS A 14 17.38 19.61 0.87
C CYS A 14 16.17 19.52 1.80
N TYR A 15 15.32 20.54 1.76
CA TYR A 15 13.97 20.44 2.26
C TYR A 15 13.31 19.49 1.26
N ILE A 16 13.52 18.18 1.48
CA ILE A 16 12.76 17.15 0.80
C ILE A 16 11.35 17.41 1.33
N PRO A 17 10.41 17.92 0.52
CA PRO A 17 9.03 17.95 0.97
C PRO A 17 8.72 16.50 1.36
N GLU A 18 8.11 16.31 2.53
CA GLU A 18 7.61 15.01 2.98
C GLU A 18 7.09 14.27 1.75
N PHE A 19 7.69 13.11 1.46
CA PHE A 19 7.40 12.33 0.26
C PHE A 19 5.87 12.25 0.11
N GLU A 20 5.33 13.00 -0.86
CA GLU A 20 3.90 13.19 -0.97
C GLU A 20 3.29 11.81 -1.19
N PHE A 21 2.42 11.41 -0.26
CA PHE A 21 1.77 10.12 -0.36
C PHE A 21 0.75 10.20 -1.48
N THR A 22 1.11 9.65 -2.64
CA THR A 22 0.23 9.59 -3.81
C THR A 22 -0.22 8.16 -4.08
N ARG A 23 -1.35 8.02 -4.78
CA ARG A 23 -1.85 6.72 -5.27
C ARG A 23 -0.79 5.98 -6.08
N ASP A 24 -0.10 6.70 -6.97
CA ASP A 24 0.96 6.15 -7.82
C ASP A 24 2.16 5.66 -7.00
N ALA A 25 2.60 6.44 -6.02
CA ALA A 25 3.70 6.04 -5.16
C ALA A 25 3.35 4.80 -4.32
N CYS A 26 2.11 4.72 -3.81
CA CYS A 26 1.66 3.52 -3.11
C CYS A 26 1.63 2.29 -4.03
N LEU A 27 1.03 2.42 -5.22
CA LEU A 27 0.93 1.35 -6.20
C LEU A 27 2.31 0.85 -6.63
N GLN A 28 3.21 1.77 -6.94
CA GLN A 28 4.57 1.46 -7.36
C GLN A 28 5.35 0.74 -6.26
N SER A 29 5.22 1.17 -5.01
CA SER A 29 5.90 0.56 -3.87
C SER A 29 5.46 -0.89 -3.65
N VAL A 30 4.15 -1.14 -3.63
CA VAL A 30 3.60 -2.49 -3.43
C VAL A 30 3.93 -3.40 -4.61
N ASN A 31 3.79 -2.95 -5.87
CA ASN A 31 4.15 -3.76 -7.03
C ASN A 31 5.66 -4.06 -7.08
N SER A 32 6.52 -3.13 -6.69
CA SER A 32 7.97 -3.38 -6.60
C SER A 32 8.28 -4.45 -5.55
N ALA A 33 7.62 -4.40 -4.39
CA ALA A 33 7.78 -5.42 -3.34
C ALA A 33 7.25 -6.79 -3.80
N ARG A 34 6.13 -6.83 -4.55
CA ARG A 34 5.59 -8.05 -5.15
C ARG A 34 6.54 -8.66 -6.19
N ALA A 35 7.18 -7.85 -7.02
CA ALA A 35 8.18 -8.31 -7.98
C ALA A 35 9.40 -8.92 -7.27
N ALA A 36 9.92 -8.24 -6.25
CA ALA A 36 11.02 -8.75 -5.43
C ALA A 36 10.64 -10.05 -4.70
N PHE A 37 9.41 -10.15 -4.20
CA PHE A 37 8.87 -11.37 -3.61
C PHE A 37 8.82 -12.50 -4.66
N ALA A 38 8.26 -12.24 -5.84
CA ALA A 38 8.15 -13.23 -6.90
C ALA A 38 9.51 -13.75 -7.36
N GLU A 39 10.50 -12.86 -7.50
CA GLU A 39 11.88 -13.24 -7.82
C GLU A 39 12.50 -14.11 -6.72
N LYS A 40 12.41 -13.68 -5.46
CA LYS A 40 13.00 -14.39 -4.32
C LYS A 40 12.39 -15.78 -4.10
N PHE A 41 11.06 -15.89 -4.24
CA PHE A 41 10.32 -17.10 -3.93
C PHE A 41 9.92 -17.92 -5.17
N GLN A 42 10.33 -17.47 -6.37
CA GLN A 42 10.04 -18.13 -7.64
C GLN A 42 8.53 -18.32 -7.86
N VAL A 43 7.79 -17.21 -7.78
CA VAL A 43 6.34 -17.17 -8.02
C VAL A 43 6.07 -16.81 -9.49
N PRO A 44 5.59 -17.76 -10.31
CA PRO A 44 5.50 -17.58 -11.75
C PRO A 44 4.23 -16.86 -12.25
N ASN A 45 3.26 -16.63 -11.37
CA ASN A 45 1.92 -16.11 -11.69
C ASN A 45 1.53 -14.89 -10.85
N MET A 46 2.49 -14.14 -10.30
CA MET A 46 2.23 -12.97 -9.47
C MET A 46 1.58 -11.85 -10.30
N ASN A 47 0.34 -11.51 -10.03
CA ASN A 47 -0.33 -10.41 -10.71
C ASN A 47 0.27 -9.05 -10.31
N SER A 48 0.41 -8.16 -11.29
CA SER A 48 0.57 -6.74 -11.01
C SER A 48 -0.78 -6.16 -10.56
N LEU A 49 -0.74 -5.34 -9.51
CA LEU A 49 -1.90 -4.65 -8.98
C LEU A 49 -2.18 -3.37 -9.79
N VAL A 50 -3.45 -2.98 -9.82
CA VAL A 50 -3.93 -1.70 -10.35
C VAL A 50 -4.64 -0.92 -9.24
N TYR A 51 -4.45 0.40 -9.18
CA TYR A 51 -5.11 1.21 -8.15
C TYR A 51 -6.62 1.28 -8.37
N ASN A 52 -7.42 1.14 -7.31
CA ASN A 52 -8.87 1.21 -7.35
C ASN A 52 -9.40 2.24 -6.31
N GLU A 53 -9.93 3.36 -6.78
CA GLU A 53 -10.43 4.44 -5.90
C GLU A 53 -11.70 4.04 -5.10
N GLU A 54 -12.50 3.09 -5.59
CA GLU A 54 -13.65 2.57 -4.82
C GLU A 54 -13.19 1.73 -3.62
N PHE A 55 -12.07 1.03 -3.77
CA PHE A 55 -11.46 0.29 -2.67
C PHE A 55 -10.87 1.26 -1.64
N GLU A 56 -10.24 2.34 -2.09
CA GLU A 56 -9.74 3.42 -1.22
C GLU A 56 -10.88 4.00 -0.37
N LYS A 57 -12.00 4.34 -1.01
CA LYS A 57 -13.21 4.80 -0.30
C LYS A 57 -13.73 3.76 0.69
N THR A 58 -13.79 2.49 0.30
CA THR A 58 -14.25 1.41 1.18
C THR A 58 -13.35 1.23 2.40
N LEU A 59 -12.03 1.32 2.21
CA LEU A 59 -11.05 1.27 3.29
C LEU A 59 -11.19 2.51 4.20
N GLY A 60 -11.32 3.70 3.62
CA GLY A 60 -11.59 4.94 4.35
C GLY A 60 -12.87 4.86 5.19
N ASP A 61 -13.99 4.43 4.61
CA ASP A 61 -15.26 4.22 5.31
C ASP A 61 -15.13 3.21 6.47
N HIS A 62 -14.37 2.13 6.26
CA HIS A 62 -14.13 1.14 7.31
C HIS A 62 -13.34 1.74 8.48
N LEU A 63 -12.24 2.42 8.19
CA LEU A 63 -11.41 3.11 9.18
C LEU A 63 -12.23 4.19 9.91
N GLY A 64 -12.97 5.03 9.17
CA GLY A 64 -13.86 6.03 9.72
C GLY A 64 -15.01 5.45 10.55
N SER A 65 -15.44 4.20 10.33
CA SER A 65 -16.43 3.54 11.19
C SER A 65 -15.86 2.98 12.50
N MET A 66 -14.55 2.69 12.54
CA MET A 66 -13.85 2.35 13.78
C MET A 66 -13.69 3.57 14.68
N VAL A 67 -13.61 4.75 14.06
CA VAL A 67 -13.66 6.04 14.73
C VAL A 67 -15.15 6.42 14.93
N LYS A 68 -15.53 7.04 16.05
CA LYS A 68 -16.86 7.65 16.15
C LYS A 68 -16.88 8.95 15.32
N CYS A 69 -16.91 8.84 14.00
CA CYS A 69 -17.10 9.98 13.12
C CYS A 69 -18.51 10.54 13.32
N SER A 70 -18.64 11.58 14.15
CA SER A 70 -19.89 12.32 14.36
C SER A 70 -19.88 13.58 13.48
N GLY A 71 -20.48 13.48 12.29
CA GLY A 71 -20.71 14.61 11.39
C GLY A 71 -21.61 14.20 10.22
N ASP A 72 -22.40 15.14 9.73
CA ASP A 72 -23.35 14.89 8.64
C ASP A 72 -22.59 14.60 7.33
N LYS A 73 -23.00 13.53 6.62
CA LYS A 73 -22.27 12.81 5.54
C LYS A 73 -22.10 13.57 4.21
N GLU A 74 -22.07 14.89 4.19
CA GLU A 74 -22.28 15.65 2.94
C GLU A 74 -21.03 16.13 2.18
N GLU A 75 -19.80 15.97 2.69
CA GLU A 75 -18.59 16.44 1.96
C GLU A 75 -17.42 15.43 2.06
N TYR A 76 -17.32 14.54 1.07
CA TYR A 76 -16.68 13.22 1.20
C TYR A 76 -15.18 13.08 0.83
N PRO A 77 -14.38 14.13 0.58
CA PRO A 77 -12.92 14.02 0.72
C PRO A 77 -12.42 14.61 2.05
N GLU A 78 -12.72 15.88 2.32
CA GLU A 78 -12.18 16.62 3.48
C GLU A 78 -12.67 16.08 4.83
N TYR A 79 -13.89 15.53 4.90
CA TYR A 79 -14.43 14.98 6.14
C TYR A 79 -13.70 13.71 6.61
N MET A 80 -13.32 12.83 5.67
CA MET A 80 -12.65 11.58 5.99
C MET A 80 -11.22 11.85 6.46
N GLU A 81 -10.49 12.74 5.78
CA GLU A 81 -9.15 13.18 6.19
C GLU A 81 -9.16 13.72 7.63
N ARG A 82 -10.07 14.65 7.94
CA ARG A 82 -10.20 15.23 9.29
C ARG A 82 -10.56 14.21 10.37
N CYS A 83 -11.31 13.16 10.02
CA CYS A 83 -11.69 12.11 10.97
C CYS A 83 -10.53 11.14 11.26
N LEU A 84 -9.71 10.85 10.24
CA LEU A 84 -8.53 10.02 10.41
C LEU A 84 -7.46 10.73 11.24
N GLU A 85 -7.36 12.06 11.16
CA GLU A 85 -6.42 12.87 11.95
C GLU A 85 -6.78 13.02 13.44
N ALA A 86 -8.00 12.67 13.86
CA ALA A 86 -8.55 13.07 15.17
C ALA A 86 -8.35 12.05 16.32
N GLN A 87 -7.44 11.07 16.23
CA GLN A 87 -7.30 10.06 17.30
C GLN A 87 -5.85 9.69 17.61
N ASP A 88 -5.54 9.71 18.91
CA ASP A 88 -4.23 9.37 19.50
C ASP A 88 -3.90 7.87 19.43
N ASP A 89 -4.87 7.00 19.15
CA ASP A 89 -4.71 5.54 19.19
C ASP A 89 -4.89 4.93 17.80
N CYS A 90 -3.81 4.33 17.29
CA CYS A 90 -3.74 3.81 15.93
C CYS A 90 -3.99 2.31 15.87
N PRO A 91 -4.67 1.81 14.83
CA PRO A 91 -5.03 0.40 14.75
C PRO A 91 -3.77 -0.48 14.83
N GLU A 92 -3.82 -1.52 15.66
CA GLU A 92 -2.79 -2.54 15.67
C GLU A 92 -2.69 -3.24 14.30
N PRO A 93 -1.48 -3.68 13.89
CA PRO A 93 -1.31 -4.43 12.66
C PRO A 93 -2.21 -5.65 12.59
N SER A 94 -3.01 -5.75 11.54
CA SER A 94 -4.00 -6.82 11.40
C SER A 94 -4.49 -6.99 9.97
N ILE A 95 -5.07 -8.15 9.68
CA ILE A 95 -5.69 -8.47 8.40
C ILE A 95 -7.18 -8.70 8.60
N ILE A 96 -8.01 -7.97 7.87
CA ILE A 96 -9.47 -8.04 7.94
C ILE A 96 -10.02 -8.46 6.58
N SER A 97 -10.85 -9.50 6.54
CA SER A 97 -11.58 -9.88 5.32
C SER A 97 -13.01 -9.34 5.37
N LEU A 98 -13.38 -8.48 4.43
CA LEU A 98 -14.71 -7.87 4.38
C LEU A 98 -15.25 -7.83 2.95
N LYS A 99 -16.43 -8.43 2.72
CA LYS A 99 -17.19 -8.33 1.45
C LYS A 99 -16.37 -8.62 0.17
N GLY A 100 -15.45 -9.59 0.24
CA GLY A 100 -14.61 -9.96 -0.91
C GLY A 100 -13.34 -9.11 -1.06
N LEU A 101 -13.05 -8.25 -0.07
CA LEU A 101 -11.81 -7.51 0.06
C LEU A 101 -10.96 -8.07 1.21
N GLU A 102 -9.67 -7.84 1.12
CA GLU A 102 -8.71 -8.09 2.20
C GLU A 102 -8.01 -6.78 2.55
N MET A 103 -8.16 -6.34 3.80
CA MET A 103 -7.61 -5.09 4.33
C MET A 103 -6.43 -5.40 5.24
N TYR A 104 -5.32 -4.72 5.02
CA TYR A 104 -4.06 -4.88 5.75
C TYR A 104 -3.82 -3.59 6.52
N LEU A 105 -4.16 -3.61 7.80
CA LEU A 105 -4.07 -2.43 8.66
C LEU A 105 -2.66 -2.30 9.21
N SER A 106 -2.12 -1.08 9.19
CA SER A 106 -0.79 -0.77 9.73
C SER A 106 0.31 -1.70 9.22
N ALA A 107 0.15 -2.22 8.00
CA ALA A 107 0.97 -3.30 7.47
C ALA A 107 2.44 -2.94 7.37
N ALA A 108 2.76 -1.67 7.08
CA ALA A 108 4.15 -1.20 7.01
C ALA A 108 4.93 -1.33 8.33
N GLN A 109 4.26 -1.53 9.47
CA GLN A 109 4.89 -1.71 10.77
C GLN A 109 5.08 -3.18 11.17
N ASP A 110 4.44 -4.12 10.46
CA ASP A 110 4.49 -5.54 10.77
C ASP A 110 4.87 -6.36 9.53
N GLU A 111 6.04 -6.99 9.59
CA GLU A 111 6.60 -7.74 8.47
C GLU A 111 5.70 -8.91 8.04
N ALA A 112 4.98 -9.55 8.97
CA ALA A 112 4.10 -10.66 8.64
C ALA A 112 2.83 -10.17 7.90
N VAL A 113 2.23 -9.07 8.37
CA VAL A 113 1.08 -8.46 7.70
C VAL A 113 1.48 -7.95 6.31
N TYR A 114 2.64 -7.30 6.19
CA TYR A 114 3.15 -6.85 4.90
C TYR A 114 3.50 -8.02 3.95
N ALA A 115 4.06 -9.11 4.48
CA ALA A 115 4.34 -10.32 3.71
C ALA A 115 3.06 -10.93 3.12
N GLU A 116 1.95 -10.95 3.85
CA GLU A 116 0.66 -11.42 3.35
C GLU A 116 0.12 -10.54 2.20
N LEU A 117 0.32 -9.22 2.28
CA LEU A 117 -0.05 -8.29 1.20
C LEU A 117 0.74 -8.56 -0.09
N VAL A 118 2.07 -8.68 0.02
CA VAL A 118 2.95 -8.81 -1.16
C VAL A 118 3.00 -10.23 -1.73
N SER A 119 2.60 -11.23 -0.96
CA SER A 119 2.53 -12.63 -1.40
C SER A 119 1.19 -13.03 -2.01
N ALA A 120 0.17 -12.15 -1.98
CA ALA A 120 -1.16 -12.42 -2.54
C ALA A 120 -1.14 -12.49 -4.08
N GLU A 121 -0.77 -13.64 -4.65
CA GLU A 121 -0.48 -13.83 -6.08
C GLU A 121 -1.65 -13.47 -6.99
N ASP A 122 -2.86 -13.89 -6.60
CA ASP A 122 -4.08 -13.74 -7.37
C ASP A 122 -4.71 -12.34 -7.26
N ALA A 123 -4.31 -11.53 -6.28
CA ALA A 123 -4.84 -10.18 -6.13
C ALA A 123 -4.52 -9.32 -7.36
N THR A 124 -5.46 -8.48 -7.78
CA THR A 124 -5.39 -7.68 -9.01
C THR A 124 -5.58 -6.19 -8.78
N MET A 125 -6.15 -5.80 -7.65
CA MET A 125 -6.48 -4.43 -7.31
C MET A 125 -5.87 -4.03 -5.97
N LEU A 126 -5.50 -2.75 -5.84
CA LEU A 126 -4.94 -2.16 -4.63
C LEU A 126 -5.62 -0.82 -4.35
N ALA A 127 -5.78 -0.48 -3.09
CA ALA A 127 -5.85 0.89 -2.64
C ALA A 127 -5.14 1.08 -1.32
N CYS A 128 -4.86 2.33 -0.97
CA CYS A 128 -4.08 2.69 0.20
C CYS A 128 -4.64 3.94 0.86
N VAL A 129 -4.68 3.95 2.18
CA VAL A 129 -5.05 5.11 2.98
C VAL A 129 -3.93 5.38 3.99
N LYS A 130 -3.38 6.60 3.96
CA LYS A 130 -2.42 7.07 4.95
C LYS A 130 -3.17 7.73 6.10
N ARG A 131 -2.69 7.50 7.32
CA ARG A 131 -3.18 8.15 8.54
C ARG A 131 -2.00 8.66 9.35
N HIS A 132 -2.12 9.87 9.88
CA HIS A 132 -1.15 10.39 10.83
C HIS A 132 -1.44 9.83 12.24
N CYS A 133 -0.38 9.42 12.95
CA CYS A 133 -0.44 8.97 14.34
C CYS A 133 0.70 9.61 15.13
N ASP A 134 0.57 9.65 16.46
CA ASP A 134 1.62 10.15 17.36
C ASP A 134 2.96 9.40 17.19
N ALA A 135 2.89 8.10 16.90
CA ALA A 135 4.06 7.26 16.65
C ALA A 135 4.65 7.44 15.24
N GLY A 136 4.00 8.23 14.38
CA GLY A 136 4.35 8.44 12.98
C GLY A 136 3.24 8.03 12.02
N ASP A 137 3.41 8.35 10.76
CA ASP A 137 2.44 8.01 9.72
C ASP A 137 2.31 6.50 9.51
N ILE A 138 1.07 6.05 9.36
CA ILE A 138 0.73 4.65 9.11
C ILE A 138 0.00 4.52 7.77
N VAL A 139 0.22 3.41 7.09
CA VAL A 139 -0.43 3.11 5.81
C VAL A 139 -1.24 1.83 5.95
N HIS A 140 -2.51 1.94 5.60
CA HIS A 140 -3.43 0.83 5.45
C HIS A 140 -3.58 0.50 3.97
N TYR A 141 -3.72 -0.79 3.66
CA TYR A 141 -3.88 -1.28 2.30
C TYR A 141 -5.16 -2.10 2.18
N VAL A 142 -5.70 -2.18 0.97
CA VAL A 142 -6.81 -3.06 0.65
C VAL A 142 -6.62 -3.66 -0.74
N THR A 143 -6.93 -4.94 -0.88
CA THR A 143 -6.92 -5.66 -2.15
C THR A 143 -8.23 -6.42 -2.36
N ASP A 144 -8.45 -6.89 -3.59
CA ASP A 144 -9.42 -7.93 -3.85
C ASP A 144 -8.94 -9.24 -3.24
N LYS A 145 -9.88 -10.06 -2.76
CA LYS A 145 -9.55 -11.28 -2.04
C LYS A 145 -8.81 -12.28 -2.95
N ALA A 146 -7.55 -12.54 -2.63
CA ALA A 146 -6.77 -13.60 -3.26
C ALA A 146 -7.25 -14.99 -2.81
N LYS A 147 -7.05 -16.00 -3.67
CA LYS A 147 -7.42 -17.38 -3.34
C LYS A 147 -6.34 -17.96 -2.40
N LYS A 148 -6.68 -18.21 -1.14
CA LYS A 148 -5.74 -18.75 -0.15
C LYS A 148 -5.43 -20.25 -0.30
N TYR A 149 -6.17 -20.96 -1.14
CA TYR A 149 -6.10 -22.42 -1.26
C TYR A 149 -5.80 -22.84 -2.70
N HIS A 150 -4.59 -22.59 -3.16
CA HIS A 150 -4.03 -23.27 -4.32
C HIS A 150 -2.69 -23.90 -3.95
N THR A 151 -2.36 -25.01 -4.61
CA THR A 151 -1.03 -25.60 -4.49
C THR A 151 -0.01 -24.57 -5.00
N PRO A 152 1.04 -24.24 -4.22
CA PRO A 152 2.05 -23.30 -4.67
C PRO A 152 2.64 -23.75 -6.00
N ILE A 153 2.62 -22.86 -6.99
CA ILE A 153 3.22 -23.11 -8.28
C ILE A 153 4.61 -22.51 -8.23
N ILE A 154 5.64 -23.33 -8.41
CA ILE A 154 7.03 -22.85 -8.42
C ILE A 154 7.47 -22.67 -9.86
N GLY A 155 8.11 -21.54 -10.17
CA GLY A 155 8.72 -21.28 -11.47
C GLY A 155 9.25 -19.86 -11.61
N PRO A 156 9.96 -19.56 -12.71
CA PRO A 156 10.45 -18.21 -12.97
C PRO A 156 9.31 -17.19 -12.98
N PRO A 157 9.49 -15.98 -12.41
CA PRO A 157 8.50 -14.91 -12.47
C PRO A 157 7.92 -14.70 -13.87
N GLY A 158 6.61 -14.55 -13.96
CA GLY A 158 5.89 -14.32 -15.22
C GLY A 158 5.76 -15.54 -16.15
N SER A 159 6.38 -16.68 -15.83
CA SER A 159 6.35 -17.88 -16.70
C SER A 159 4.99 -18.58 -16.77
N LYS A 160 4.07 -18.29 -15.84
CA LYS A 160 2.75 -18.93 -15.74
C LYS A 160 1.65 -17.89 -15.50
N CYS A 161 1.74 -16.74 -16.17
CA CYS A 161 0.67 -15.76 -16.10
C CYS A 161 -0.69 -16.34 -16.51
N PRO A 162 -1.79 -15.88 -15.88
CA PRO A 162 -3.15 -16.20 -16.31
C PRO A 162 -3.38 -15.86 -17.79
N SER A 163 -4.33 -16.53 -18.45
CA SER A 163 -4.50 -16.46 -19.91
C SER A 163 -4.83 -15.08 -20.47
N ASP A 164 -5.36 -14.17 -19.65
CA ASP A 164 -5.68 -12.78 -19.96
C ASP A 164 -4.52 -11.81 -19.62
N ARG A 165 -3.37 -12.34 -19.20
CA ARG A 165 -2.23 -11.57 -18.72
C ARG A 165 -0.92 -12.00 -19.38
N VAL A 166 0.00 -11.05 -19.46
CA VAL A 166 1.37 -11.26 -19.94
C VAL A 166 2.36 -10.76 -18.91
N ALA A 167 3.54 -11.35 -18.88
CA ALA A 167 4.62 -10.90 -18.00
C ALA A 167 5.14 -9.52 -18.44
N ASP A 168 5.32 -8.61 -17.50
CA ASP A 168 6.06 -7.37 -17.70
C ASP A 168 7.58 -7.60 -17.56
N SER A 169 8.37 -6.52 -17.67
CA SER A 169 9.83 -6.60 -17.53
C SER A 169 10.32 -7.00 -16.14
N ASN A 170 9.44 -6.96 -15.13
CA ASN A 170 9.74 -7.33 -13.74
C ASN A 170 9.19 -8.73 -13.38
N GLY A 171 8.60 -9.44 -14.35
CA GLY A 171 8.02 -10.76 -14.14
C GLY A 171 6.65 -10.76 -13.46
N LEU A 172 5.97 -9.61 -13.38
CA LEU A 172 4.59 -9.52 -12.92
C LEU A 172 3.60 -9.70 -14.06
N CYS A 173 2.45 -10.31 -13.77
CA CYS A 173 1.40 -10.56 -14.74
C CYS A 173 0.46 -9.35 -14.88
N VAL A 174 0.59 -8.62 -15.98
CA VAL A 174 -0.21 -7.44 -16.34
C VAL A 174 -1.29 -7.81 -17.35
N LEU A 175 -2.42 -7.09 -17.34
CA LEU A 175 -3.49 -7.28 -18.32
C LEU A 175 -3.02 -6.93 -19.73
N VAL A 176 -3.41 -7.76 -20.71
CA VAL A 176 -3.23 -7.46 -22.13
C VAL A 176 -4.14 -6.28 -22.49
N LYS A 177 -3.56 -5.20 -23.05
CA LYS A 177 -4.30 -4.04 -23.55
C LYS A 177 -4.88 -4.31 -24.94
#